data_AF-A0A226DVU4-F1
#
_entry.id   AF-A0A226DVU4-F1
#
_cell.length_a   1.000
_cell.length_b   1.000
_cell.length_c   1.000
_cell.angle_alpha   90.00
_cell.angle_beta   90.00
_cell.angle_gamma   90.00
#
_symmetry.space_group_name_H-M   'P 1'
#
loop_
_entity.id
_entity.type
_entity.pdbx_description
1 polymer ?
#
loop_
_entity_poly.entity_id
_entity_poly.type
_entity_poly.pdbx_seq_one_letter_code
_entity_poly.pdbx_strand_id
1 'polypeptide(L)'
;MISVLEKNYTTLQRFEYTFPLENRLVAKRIDKISTLYCRILLVGIYLAAPMDIMRSKSIGIFLELYSNRIIPHFAVLFLPSNDEENSTMCMNKFENSVPFLRNMKCSTSYPLDDLLSLYSMTRMPSDWAVEQYHNFKENKAFFTSARYIADAILVQHLNYTLKWSDHRNSKECTKFRLKPKCFRLMILPELPDILTYIATGTPVTIESREYAFLTCHYREDLSFRFYTNPFETTVWVGIAVSLMTLIVLGEAYVAIKFNQFRFTVTFYMWATVFEQSSRVTSAVSHTNFFRALVVVWLVSVTRLTSSYLSLVISSLNSPSVPTFPKTLQDVSCSNKKQDIWFVGQTWLARNQIVSEAFNEKQLFTESETKRCFKILSPPLSTGSVVVGNVVHRDVLIWSFMLYLYKAWTYLSRSDTWNLLSYQMLRKEQSFYPNNEVVSFPAKNKTAHSIMSSIEEELVHCGKSIFFDSSRNVRLWFSHLSSSYHWLKFSVAKIPYFPTQVGWSFETYDGTKSARVQKLFVNIFETGILYRAKNMESELEFQTRRMTSTRSIIQSMIRNGLKHNREKRGQKMGGSIDTIFIVWGMLLLMSGIVFVLELISRLHFHCSKLKNRTPKIITGK
;
A
#
# COMPACT_ATOMS: atom_id res chain seq x y z
N MET A 1 -13.66 23.14 -16.90
CA MET A 1 -13.77 24.42 -16.16
C MET A 1 -15.10 24.42 -15.42
N ILE A 2 -15.14 23.76 -14.27
CA ILE A 2 -16.27 23.76 -13.32
C ILE A 2 -15.62 23.71 -11.94
N SER A 3 -15.70 24.81 -11.21
CA SER A 3 -15.21 24.98 -9.84
C SER A 3 -16.32 24.59 -8.86
N VAL A 4 -16.03 23.67 -7.95
CA VAL A 4 -16.93 23.34 -6.83
C VAL A 4 -16.36 23.96 -5.56
N LEU A 5 -17.20 24.76 -4.90
CA LEU A 5 -16.97 25.46 -3.65
C LEU A 5 -16.82 24.46 -2.48
N GLU A 6 -15.71 24.53 -1.74
CA GLU A 6 -15.59 23.91 -0.42
C GLU A 6 -16.10 24.90 0.65
N LYS A 7 -17.12 24.50 1.41
CA LYS A 7 -17.49 25.13 2.69
C LYS A 7 -17.06 24.22 3.83
N ASN A 8 -16.16 24.73 4.67
CA ASN A 8 -15.77 24.12 5.93
C ASN A 8 -16.82 24.44 7.01
N TYR A 9 -17.36 23.39 7.63
CA TYR A 9 -18.04 23.49 8.93
C TYR A 9 -17.36 22.52 9.90
N THR A 10 -16.75 23.07 10.95
CA THR A 10 -16.25 22.32 12.10
C THR A 10 -17.27 22.39 13.22
N THR A 11 -18.01 21.31 13.45
CA THR A 11 -18.79 21.10 14.68
C THR A 11 -18.10 20.03 15.51
N LEU A 12 -17.64 20.43 16.70
CA LEU A 12 -16.99 19.59 17.70
C LEU A 12 -18.09 19.09 18.65
N GLN A 13 -18.42 17.80 18.61
CA GLN A 13 -19.33 17.17 19.57
C GLN A 13 -18.59 16.18 20.47
N ARG A 14 -18.84 16.33 21.77
CA ARG A 14 -18.28 15.55 22.88
C ARG A 14 -19.17 14.33 23.12
N PHE A 15 -18.58 13.14 23.13
CA PHE A 15 -19.27 11.89 23.49
C PHE A 15 -18.81 11.42 24.86
N GLU A 16 -19.74 11.20 25.78
CA GLU A 16 -19.53 10.48 27.04
C GLU A 16 -20.04 9.05 26.87
N TYR A 17 -19.21 8.07 27.22
CA TYR A 17 -19.59 6.67 27.33
C TYR A 17 -19.55 6.25 28.79
N THR A 18 -20.65 5.67 29.28
CA THR A 18 -20.75 5.00 30.58
C THR A 18 -20.84 3.49 30.38
N PHE A 19 -19.94 2.73 30.99
CA PHE A 19 -20.05 1.27 31.13
C PHE A 19 -20.66 0.92 32.49
N PRO A 20 -21.46 -0.15 32.60
CA PRO A 20 -21.97 -0.64 33.88
C PRO A 20 -20.95 -1.60 34.50
N LEU A 21 -20.57 -1.37 35.77
CA LEU A 21 -19.82 -2.33 36.57
C LEU A 21 -20.77 -3.00 37.57
N GLU A 22 -20.84 -4.32 37.49
CA GLU A 22 -21.66 -5.19 38.31
C GLU A 22 -20.98 -5.46 39.67
N ASN A 23 -21.72 -5.27 40.75
CA ASN A 23 -21.26 -5.43 42.14
C ASN A 23 -21.26 -6.91 42.56
N ARG A 24 -20.16 -7.39 43.16
CA ARG A 24 -20.18 -8.29 44.34
C ARG A 24 -18.74 -8.59 44.79
N LEU A 25 -18.40 -8.21 46.03
CA LEU A 25 -17.77 -9.08 47.04
C LEU A 25 -17.46 -8.31 48.35
N VAL A 26 -18.24 -8.68 49.38
CA VAL A 26 -17.90 -8.92 50.79
C VAL A 26 -16.86 -8.01 51.46
N ALA A 27 -17.36 -7.20 52.40
CA ALA A 27 -16.59 -6.44 53.37
C ALA A 27 -15.91 -7.34 54.42
N LYS A 28 -14.62 -7.10 54.66
CA LYS A 28 -13.94 -7.52 55.90
C LYS A 28 -13.16 -6.35 56.50
N ARG A 29 -13.46 -6.14 57.78
CA ARG A 29 -12.98 -5.14 58.73
C ARG A 29 -11.47 -5.27 58.93
N ILE A 30 -10.69 -4.19 58.76
CA ILE A 30 -9.33 -4.06 59.30
C ILE A 30 -9.20 -2.66 59.90
N ASP A 31 -8.67 -2.65 61.12
CA ASP A 31 -8.58 -1.53 62.04
C ASP A 31 -7.62 -0.41 61.63
N LYS A 32 -7.87 0.74 62.25
CA LYS A 32 -7.05 1.96 62.32
C LYS A 32 -5.53 1.67 62.40
N ILE A 33 -4.80 2.12 61.38
CA ILE A 33 -3.44 2.64 61.54
C ILE A 33 -3.43 4.02 60.89
N SER A 34 -3.22 5.05 61.68
CA SER A 34 -3.05 6.44 61.24
C SER A 34 -1.73 6.59 60.49
N THR A 35 -1.78 6.65 59.17
CA THR A 35 -0.66 7.10 58.33
C THR A 35 -0.84 8.59 58.02
N LEU A 36 0.17 9.40 58.35
CA LEU A 36 0.27 10.79 57.91
C LEU A 36 0.26 10.83 56.38
N TYR A 37 -0.74 11.48 55.79
CA TYR A 37 -0.79 11.73 54.35
C TYR A 37 0.12 12.90 53.98
N CYS A 38 1.29 12.61 53.42
CA CYS A 38 2.11 13.61 52.73
C CYS A 38 1.42 13.95 51.39
N ARG A 39 0.93 15.18 51.21
CA ARG A 39 0.34 15.64 49.93
C ARG A 39 1.36 16.51 49.20
N ILE A 40 1.79 16.07 48.03
CA ILE A 40 2.84 16.71 47.22
C ILE A 40 2.18 17.60 46.16
N LEU A 41 2.58 18.87 46.07
CA LEU A 41 2.30 19.72 44.91
C LEU A 41 3.45 19.55 43.91
N LEU A 42 3.18 18.92 42.76
CA LEU A 42 4.15 18.79 41.67
C LEU A 42 3.96 19.94 40.68
N VAL A 43 4.90 20.88 40.67
CA VAL A 43 5.07 21.86 39.58
C VAL A 43 6.20 21.33 38.71
N GLY A 44 5.86 20.75 37.56
CA GLY A 44 6.84 20.15 36.65
C GLY A 44 7.49 21.20 35.76
N ILE A 45 8.82 21.23 35.73
CA ILE A 45 9.61 22.03 34.79
C ILE A 45 10.63 21.09 34.14
N TYR A 46 10.58 20.97 32.82
CA TYR A 46 11.34 19.98 32.05
C TYR A 46 12.58 20.59 31.38
N LEU A 47 13.61 19.76 31.22
CA LEU A 47 14.87 20.10 30.57
C LEU A 47 15.19 19.00 29.54
N ALA A 48 15.35 19.36 28.26
CA ALA A 48 15.71 18.40 27.22
C ALA A 48 17.23 18.20 27.19
N ALA A 49 17.72 17.05 27.65
CA ALA A 49 19.15 16.75 27.64
C ALA A 49 19.44 15.26 27.25
N PRO A 50 20.66 14.96 26.76
CA PRO A 50 20.93 13.78 25.93
C PRO A 50 21.22 12.53 26.77
N MET A 51 20.66 11.38 26.37
CA MET A 51 20.89 10.09 27.04
C MET A 51 22.16 9.39 26.55
N ASP A 52 22.93 8.88 27.52
CA ASP A 52 23.99 7.90 27.35
C ASP A 52 23.45 6.47 27.23
N ILE A 53 24.14 5.69 26.40
CA ILE A 53 23.78 4.34 25.96
C ILE A 53 24.03 3.34 27.09
N MET A 54 22.95 2.81 27.68
CA MET A 54 22.98 1.59 28.49
C MET A 54 22.27 0.45 27.73
N ARG A 55 23.05 -0.61 27.56
CA ARG A 55 22.86 -1.83 26.77
C ARG A 55 21.51 -2.51 27.07
N SER A 56 20.56 -2.46 26.14
CA SER A 56 19.31 -3.23 26.18
C SER A 56 19.26 -4.19 24.98
N LYS A 57 19.08 -5.48 25.25
CA LYS A 57 18.77 -6.49 24.22
C LYS A 57 17.39 -6.14 23.64
N SER A 58 17.35 -5.90 22.33
CA SER A 58 16.16 -5.47 21.61
C SER A 58 15.03 -6.50 21.70
N ILE A 59 13.97 -6.14 22.41
CA ILE A 59 12.64 -6.72 22.25
C ILE A 59 11.71 -5.54 22.02
N GLY A 60 11.20 -5.41 20.79
CA GLY A 60 10.18 -4.41 20.46
C GLY A 60 8.87 -4.78 21.14
N ILE A 61 8.62 -4.21 22.30
CA ILE A 61 7.36 -4.34 23.04
C ILE A 61 6.45 -3.17 22.62
N PHE A 62 5.25 -3.49 22.14
CA PHE A 62 4.15 -2.55 21.99
C PHE A 62 3.66 -2.15 23.38
N LEU A 63 3.68 -0.85 23.69
CA LEU A 63 3.18 -0.32 24.96
C LEU A 63 1.66 -0.08 24.87
N GLU A 64 0.90 -0.97 25.51
CA GLU A 64 -0.37 -0.59 26.15
C GLU A 64 -0.04 0.20 27.43
N LEU A 65 -0.42 1.48 27.43
CA LEU A 65 -0.16 2.41 28.53
C LEU A 65 -1.17 2.21 29.66
N TYR A 66 -0.83 1.40 30.66
CA TYR A 66 -1.34 1.59 32.01
C TYR A 66 -0.49 2.67 32.71
N SER A 67 -1.16 3.71 33.20
CA SER A 67 -0.59 4.93 33.77
C SER A 67 0.23 4.69 35.04
N ASN A 68 1.53 4.44 34.88
CA ASN A 68 2.57 4.87 35.83
C ASN A 68 3.49 5.84 35.08
N ARG A 69 3.05 7.09 34.92
CA ARG A 69 3.91 8.15 34.36
C ARG A 69 5.02 8.44 35.37
N ILE A 70 6.18 7.82 35.18
CA ILE A 70 7.44 8.35 35.70
C ILE A 70 7.67 9.65 34.93
N ILE A 71 7.82 10.75 35.63
CA ILE A 71 8.15 12.06 35.04
C ILE A 71 9.68 12.18 35.07
N PRO A 72 10.38 11.92 33.96
CA PRO A 72 11.82 12.15 33.92
C PRO A 72 12.09 13.66 33.93
N HIS A 73 13.15 14.08 34.64
CA HIS A 73 13.68 15.45 34.64
C HIS A 73 12.87 16.53 35.38
N PHE A 74 12.52 16.32 36.65
CA PHE A 74 12.13 17.46 37.49
C PHE A 74 13.35 18.17 38.07
N ALA A 75 13.45 19.48 37.81
CA ALA A 75 14.55 20.32 38.27
C ALA A 75 14.29 20.93 39.66
N VAL A 76 13.02 21.12 40.02
CA VAL A 76 12.59 21.76 41.27
C VAL A 76 11.37 21.06 41.84
N LEU A 77 11.39 20.77 43.15
CA LEU A 77 10.29 20.18 43.91
C LEU A 77 9.98 21.06 45.12
N PHE A 78 8.72 21.47 45.25
CA PHE A 78 8.24 22.20 46.42
C PHE A 78 7.57 21.21 47.37
N LEU A 79 8.17 21.04 48.55
CA LEU A 79 7.62 20.22 49.63
C LEU A 79 6.95 21.16 50.64
N PRO A 80 5.63 21.01 50.87
CA PRO A 80 4.98 21.74 51.95
C PRO A 80 5.57 21.27 53.28
N SER A 81 6.00 22.22 54.13
CA SER A 81 6.25 21.90 55.54
C SER A 81 4.93 21.89 56.30
N ASN A 82 4.87 21.14 57.40
CA ASN A 82 3.71 21.17 58.31
C ASN A 82 3.61 22.49 59.08
N ASP A 83 4.71 23.25 59.15
CA ASP A 83 4.72 24.58 59.76
C ASP A 83 4.29 25.61 58.70
N GLU A 84 3.22 26.36 58.98
CA GLU A 84 2.50 27.23 58.04
C GLU A 84 3.37 28.29 57.32
N GLU A 85 4.59 28.53 57.80
CA GLU A 85 5.47 29.58 57.28
C GLU A 85 6.65 29.08 56.42
N ASN A 86 6.94 27.78 56.41
CA ASN A 86 8.15 27.27 55.76
C ASN A 86 7.83 26.37 54.57
N SER A 87 8.39 26.68 53.40
CA SER A 87 8.37 25.77 52.25
C SER A 87 9.77 25.26 52.00
N THR A 88 9.91 23.94 51.79
CA THR A 88 11.20 23.36 51.42
C THR A 88 11.24 23.22 49.91
N MET A 89 12.18 23.92 49.27
CA MET A 89 12.42 23.82 47.83
C MET A 89 13.62 22.91 47.61
N CYS A 90 13.42 21.82 46.89
CA CYS A 90 14.43 20.85 46.51
C CYS A 90 14.81 21.03 45.04
N MET A 91 16.06 21.38 44.76
CA MET A 91 16.55 21.56 43.39
C MET A 91 17.48 20.42 43.00
N ASN A 92 17.30 19.88 41.80
CA ASN A 92 18.23 18.92 41.23
C ASN A 92 19.44 19.67 40.64
N LYS A 93 20.65 19.37 41.11
CA LYS A 93 21.87 20.08 40.71
C LYS A 93 22.35 19.70 39.30
N PHE A 94 21.95 18.55 38.78
CA PHE A 94 22.57 17.96 37.59
C PHE A 94 21.57 17.83 36.44
N GLU A 95 21.89 18.51 35.33
CA GLU A 95 21.39 18.14 34.00
C GLU A 95 21.62 16.63 33.80
N ASN A 96 20.55 15.85 33.59
CA ASN A 96 20.56 14.40 33.35
C ASN A 96 20.60 13.42 34.54
N SER A 97 20.41 13.85 35.80
CA SER A 97 20.28 12.87 36.90
C SER A 97 18.82 12.45 37.15
N VAL A 98 18.60 11.16 37.44
CA VAL A 98 17.29 10.66 37.86
C VAL A 98 16.94 11.33 39.18
N PRO A 99 15.76 11.96 39.28
CA PRO A 99 15.47 12.91 40.34
C PRO A 99 15.00 12.19 41.61
N PHE A 100 15.89 11.39 42.18
CA PHE A 100 15.69 10.85 43.52
C PHE A 100 15.87 11.98 44.54
N LEU A 101 15.04 11.99 45.60
CA LEU A 101 15.12 12.99 46.67
C LEU A 101 16.55 13.15 47.24
N ARG A 102 17.30 12.05 47.33
CA ARG A 102 18.71 12.01 47.77
C ARG A 102 19.68 12.79 46.87
N ASN A 103 19.32 13.02 45.62
CA ASN A 103 20.12 13.76 44.64
C ASN A 103 19.75 15.25 44.59
N MET A 104 18.77 15.68 45.40
CA MET A 104 18.29 17.05 45.42
C MET A 104 18.94 17.84 46.52
N LYS A 105 19.30 19.08 46.22
CA LYS A 105 19.71 20.04 47.22
C LYS A 105 18.47 20.79 47.68
N CYS A 106 18.02 20.50 48.88
CA CYS A 106 16.86 21.14 49.48
C CYS A 106 17.28 22.33 50.35
N SER A 107 16.60 23.45 50.18
CA SER A 107 16.72 24.64 51.01
C SER A 107 15.34 25.03 51.53
N THR A 108 15.23 25.21 52.84
CA THR A 108 14.06 25.81 53.49
C THR A 108 14.17 27.33 53.35
N SER A 109 13.21 27.96 52.67
CA SER A 109 13.19 29.42 52.51
C SER A 109 12.00 30.03 53.25
N TYR A 110 12.22 31.17 53.90
CA TYR A 110 11.16 32.00 54.46
C TYR A 110 10.43 32.77 53.34
N PRO A 111 9.12 33.01 53.46
CA PRO A 111 8.23 32.90 52.31
C PRO A 111 8.25 34.04 51.27
N LEU A 112 9.02 35.13 51.42
CA LEU A 112 8.98 36.21 50.40
C LEU A 112 10.29 36.94 50.07
N ASP A 113 11.17 37.24 51.03
CA ASP A 113 12.28 38.18 50.74
C ASP A 113 13.50 37.54 50.05
N ASP A 114 13.63 36.21 50.07
CA ASP A 114 14.81 35.50 49.53
C ASP A 114 14.54 34.74 48.22
N LEU A 115 13.28 34.67 47.78
CA LEU A 115 12.91 33.97 46.54
C LEU A 115 13.53 34.64 45.30
N LEU A 116 13.51 35.98 45.23
CA LEU A 116 14.11 36.74 44.13
C LEU A 116 15.65 36.62 44.10
N SER A 117 16.29 36.57 45.26
CA SER A 117 17.73 36.37 45.42
C SER A 117 18.13 34.96 44.96
N LEU A 118 17.39 33.94 45.40
CA LEU A 118 17.58 32.54 45.04
C LEU A 118 17.32 32.29 43.53
N TYR A 119 16.32 32.97 42.95
CA TYR A 119 16.06 32.93 41.52
C TYR A 119 17.14 33.64 40.69
N SER A 120 17.71 34.74 41.19
CA SER A 120 18.85 35.38 40.52
C SER A 120 20.10 34.49 40.50
N MET A 121 20.26 33.60 41.49
CA MET A 121 21.36 32.63 41.55
C MET A 121 21.13 31.40 40.66
N THR A 122 19.88 31.09 40.34
CA THR A 122 19.52 29.93 39.51
C THR A 122 19.34 30.42 38.08
N ARG A 123 20.41 30.32 37.27
CA ARG A 123 20.32 30.55 35.83
C ARG A 123 19.35 29.53 35.22
N MET A 124 18.08 29.91 35.07
CA MET A 124 17.13 29.12 34.30
C MET A 124 17.53 29.19 32.82
N PRO A 125 17.82 28.05 32.17
CA PRO A 125 17.95 27.96 30.73
C PRO A 125 16.69 28.51 30.04
N SER A 126 16.86 29.21 28.92
CA SER A 126 15.77 29.87 28.17
C SER A 126 14.74 28.91 27.54
N ASP A 127 14.99 27.61 27.64
CA ASP A 127 14.31 26.49 27.02
C ASP A 127 13.39 25.71 27.99
N TRP A 128 13.12 26.26 29.18
CA TRP A 128 12.22 25.64 30.17
C TRP A 128 10.75 25.93 29.86
N ALA A 129 9.92 24.88 29.84
CA ALA A 129 8.47 24.98 29.72
C ALA A 129 7.79 24.61 31.05
N VAL A 130 6.71 25.32 31.40
CA VAL A 130 5.92 25.09 32.62
C VAL A 130 4.56 24.51 32.23
N GLU A 131 4.19 23.37 32.82
CA GLU A 131 2.87 22.75 32.64
C GLU A 131 2.16 22.63 33.99
N GLN A 132 0.96 23.21 34.10
CA GLN A 132 0.16 23.19 35.32
C GLN A 132 -0.92 22.11 35.24
N TYR A 133 -0.82 21.08 36.09
CA TYR A 133 -1.83 20.03 36.16
C TYR A 133 -2.99 20.43 37.09
N HIS A 134 -4.11 20.86 36.51
CA HIS A 134 -5.36 21.09 37.25
C HIS A 134 -6.13 19.78 37.45
N ASN A 135 -5.69 18.92 38.36
CA ASN A 135 -6.48 17.76 38.79
C ASN A 135 -6.33 17.54 40.30
N PHE A 136 -6.77 18.50 41.11
CA PHE A 136 -6.94 18.26 42.55
C PHE A 136 -8.23 18.91 43.06
N LYS A 137 -9.04 18.10 43.78
CA LYS A 137 -10.27 18.54 44.45
C LYS A 137 -9.95 19.73 45.37
N GLU A 138 -10.72 20.81 45.20
CA GLU A 138 -10.67 22.04 45.98
C GLU A 138 -10.67 21.76 47.50
N ASN A 139 -9.50 21.80 48.12
CA ASN A 139 -9.39 22.05 49.56
C ASN A 139 -8.82 23.46 49.71
N LYS A 140 -9.68 24.39 50.14
CA LYS A 140 -9.46 25.85 50.06
C LYS A 140 -8.39 26.43 51.00
N ALA A 141 -7.77 25.63 51.88
CA ALA A 141 -6.95 26.19 52.97
C ALA A 141 -5.42 26.01 52.85
N PHE A 142 -4.90 25.03 52.08
CA PHE A 142 -3.49 24.60 52.21
C PHE A 142 -2.55 24.93 51.05
N PHE A 143 -3.01 25.58 49.98
CA PHE A 143 -2.23 25.72 48.73
C PHE A 143 -2.02 27.16 48.24
N THR A 144 -2.28 28.16 49.07
CA THR A 144 -2.15 29.57 48.66
C THR A 144 -0.70 29.95 48.38
N SER A 145 0.25 29.64 49.26
CA SER A 145 1.66 30.04 49.12
C SER A 145 2.35 29.42 47.90
N ALA A 146 2.26 28.09 47.72
CA ALA A 146 2.90 27.41 46.58
C ALA A 146 2.26 27.78 45.23
N ARG A 147 0.93 28.04 45.21
CA ARG A 147 0.24 28.57 44.03
C ARG A 147 0.66 30.00 43.72
N TYR A 148 0.77 30.87 44.74
CA TYR A 148 1.28 32.24 44.58
C TYR A 148 2.72 32.27 44.06
N ILE A 149 3.58 31.36 44.54
CA ILE A 149 4.97 31.25 44.06
C ILE A 149 4.98 30.79 42.59
N ALA A 150 4.20 29.77 42.23
CA ALA A 150 4.08 29.32 40.84
C ALA A 150 3.52 30.42 39.92
N ASP A 151 2.46 31.12 40.35
CA ASP A 151 1.83 32.20 39.59
C ASP A 151 2.77 33.41 39.46
N ALA A 152 3.55 33.74 40.49
CA ALA A 152 4.57 34.79 40.42
C ALA A 152 5.68 34.44 39.42
N ILE A 153 6.13 33.19 39.38
CA ILE A 153 7.12 32.71 38.39
C ILE A 153 6.55 32.80 36.97
N LEU A 154 5.30 32.35 36.77
CA LEU A 154 4.61 32.38 35.48
C LEU A 154 4.43 33.82 34.96
N VAL A 155 4.04 34.76 35.84
CA VAL A 155 3.84 36.17 35.51
C VAL A 155 5.18 36.88 35.26
N GLN A 156 6.20 36.61 36.08
CA GLN A 156 7.47 37.34 36.04
C GLN A 156 8.42 36.88 34.91
N HIS A 157 8.37 35.61 34.50
CA HIS A 157 9.28 35.07 33.48
C HIS A 157 8.63 34.70 32.14
N LEU A 158 7.38 34.24 32.12
CA LEU A 158 6.73 33.80 30.87
C LEU A 158 5.80 34.86 30.28
N ASN A 159 5.73 36.06 30.88
CA ASN A 159 4.82 37.13 30.51
C ASN A 159 3.37 36.64 30.33
N TYR A 160 2.98 35.66 31.16
CA TYR A 160 1.69 35.02 31.08
C TYR A 160 0.63 35.96 31.64
N THR A 161 -0.09 36.67 30.77
CA THR A 161 -1.27 37.45 31.18
C THR A 161 -2.41 36.50 31.50
N LEU A 162 -2.43 35.98 32.73
CA LEU A 162 -3.62 35.31 33.26
C LEU A 162 -4.72 36.39 33.35
N LYS A 163 -5.76 36.29 32.52
CA LYS A 163 -7.01 37.02 32.75
C LYS A 163 -7.62 36.45 34.04
N TRP A 164 -7.32 37.08 35.18
CA TRP A 164 -7.99 36.77 36.44
C TRP A 164 -9.48 37.10 36.27
N SER A 165 -10.31 36.07 36.10
CA SER A 165 -11.76 36.23 36.01
C SER A 165 -12.42 36.34 37.39
N ASP A 166 -11.65 36.32 38.49
CA ASP A 166 -12.22 36.38 39.83
C ASP A 166 -12.28 37.83 40.33
N HIS A 167 -13.45 38.44 40.12
CA HIS A 167 -13.70 39.87 40.32
C HIS A 167 -13.95 40.27 41.80
N ARG A 168 -13.56 39.46 42.79
CA ARG A 168 -13.80 39.78 44.20
C ARG A 168 -12.51 40.07 44.98
N ASN A 169 -12.32 41.38 45.20
CA ASN A 169 -11.52 41.99 46.28
C ASN A 169 -9.99 41.87 46.25
N SER A 170 -9.37 42.07 45.07
CA SER A 170 -7.94 42.43 45.02
C SER A 170 -7.72 43.90 45.37
N LYS A 171 -7.66 44.22 46.68
CA LYS A 171 -7.09 45.48 47.20
C LYS A 171 -5.67 45.29 47.77
N GLU A 172 -5.14 44.06 47.79
CA GLU A 172 -3.84 43.77 48.41
C GLU A 172 -2.65 43.76 47.42
N CYS A 173 -2.88 43.65 46.11
CA CYS A 173 -1.78 43.62 45.13
C CYS A 173 -1.13 44.99 44.84
N THR A 174 -1.70 46.11 45.31
CA THR A 174 -1.14 47.46 45.07
C THR A 174 0.09 47.80 45.93
N LYS A 175 0.53 46.91 46.84
CA LYS A 175 1.68 47.19 47.72
C LYS A 175 3.05 46.88 47.12
N PHE A 176 3.14 46.15 46.01
CA PHE A 176 4.43 45.75 45.43
C PHE A 176 4.77 46.59 44.19
N ARG A 177 5.60 47.63 44.38
CA ARG A 177 6.18 48.46 43.31
C ARG A 177 7.33 47.72 42.61
N LEU A 178 7.03 46.77 41.71
CA LEU A 178 8.04 46.23 40.80
C LEU A 178 8.15 47.13 39.55
N LYS A 179 9.34 47.68 39.29
CA LYS A 179 9.60 48.56 38.12
C LYS A 179 9.71 47.71 36.84
N PRO A 180 8.93 47.99 35.78
CA PRO A 180 8.82 47.13 34.59
C PRO A 180 9.98 47.26 33.59
N LYS A 181 11.16 47.75 33.99
CA LYS A 181 12.22 48.16 33.05
C LYS A 181 13.17 47.05 32.57
N CYS A 182 12.94 45.78 32.91
CA CYS A 182 13.86 44.70 32.54
C CYS A 182 13.16 43.49 31.91
N PHE A 183 12.45 43.64 30.78
CA PHE A 183 11.99 42.46 30.04
C PHE A 183 12.11 42.65 28.53
N ARG A 184 13.01 41.87 27.91
CA ARG A 184 13.08 41.69 26.46
C ARG A 184 12.03 40.65 26.06
N LEU A 185 11.15 41.05 25.16
CA LEU A 185 10.14 40.20 24.54
C LEU A 185 10.84 39.16 23.63
N MET A 186 10.80 37.88 23.99
CA MET A 186 11.07 36.79 23.05
C MET A 186 9.73 36.18 22.67
N ILE A 187 9.33 36.37 21.41
CA ILE A 187 8.09 35.80 20.86
C ILE A 187 8.40 34.35 20.52
N LEU A 188 8.05 33.40 21.40
CA LEU A 188 8.00 31.99 21.01
C LEU A 188 6.73 31.79 20.15
N PRO A 189 6.83 31.06 19.02
CA PRO A 189 5.66 30.63 18.27
C PRO A 189 4.74 29.77 19.16
N GLU A 190 3.47 29.73 18.79
CA GLU A 190 2.35 29.26 19.59
C GLU A 190 2.63 27.91 20.31
N LEU A 191 2.62 27.96 21.64
CA LEU A 191 2.82 26.83 22.57
C LEU A 191 2.05 25.52 22.26
N PRO A 192 0.83 25.53 21.68
CA PRO A 192 0.11 24.31 21.30
C PRO A 192 0.82 23.46 20.25
N ASP A 193 1.52 24.10 19.31
CA ASP A 193 2.25 23.40 18.25
C ASP A 193 3.51 22.73 18.80
N ILE A 194 4.15 23.35 19.80
CA ILE A 194 5.28 22.76 20.49
C ILE A 194 4.82 21.53 21.28
N LEU A 195 3.74 21.60 22.06
CA LEU A 195 3.23 20.47 22.86
C LEU A 195 2.76 19.27 22.03
N THR A 196 2.13 19.52 20.89
CA THR A 196 1.79 18.46 19.93
C THR A 196 3.03 17.85 19.30
N TYR A 197 4.07 18.65 19.02
CA TYR A 197 5.38 18.19 18.56
C TYR A 197 6.16 17.43 19.65
N ILE A 198 6.05 17.85 20.93
CA ILE A 198 6.60 17.14 22.10
C ILE A 198 5.97 15.75 22.22
N ALA A 199 4.64 15.69 22.13
CA ALA A 199 3.90 14.44 22.30
C ALA A 199 4.07 13.47 21.13
N THR A 200 4.39 13.97 19.94
CA THR A 200 4.52 13.14 18.73
C THR A 200 5.98 12.81 18.37
N GLY A 201 6.94 13.59 18.89
CA GLY A 201 8.35 13.55 18.52
C GLY A 201 8.58 13.89 17.04
N THR A 202 9.83 14.06 16.64
CA THR A 202 10.20 14.13 15.22
C THR A 202 10.14 12.74 14.60
N PRO A 203 9.18 12.42 13.72
CA PRO A 203 9.16 11.13 13.06
C PRO A 203 10.26 11.08 12.00
N VAL A 204 11.15 10.11 12.10
CA VAL A 204 12.07 9.73 11.03
C VAL A 204 11.43 8.54 10.32
N THR A 205 10.93 8.75 9.11
CA THR A 205 10.39 7.69 8.26
C THR A 205 11.53 6.93 7.60
N ILE A 206 11.50 5.60 7.68
CA ILE A 206 12.61 4.74 7.23
C ILE A 206 12.25 3.96 5.99
N GLU A 207 11.05 3.40 6.02
CA GLU A 207 10.61 2.46 5.00
C GLU A 207 9.10 2.61 4.82
N SER A 208 8.68 2.71 3.58
CA SER A 208 7.31 2.43 3.20
C SER A 208 7.14 0.91 3.11
N ARG A 209 6.46 0.31 4.10
CA ARG A 209 6.03 -1.08 4.01
C ARG A 209 4.86 -1.16 3.04
N GLU A 210 5.18 -1.58 1.82
CA GLU A 210 4.21 -2.01 0.83
C GLU A 210 3.76 -3.45 1.10
N TYR A 211 2.53 -3.76 0.75
CA TYR A 211 1.99 -5.12 0.81
C TYR A 211 1.89 -5.70 -0.59
N ALA A 212 2.05 -7.01 -0.69
CA ALA A 212 1.86 -7.75 -1.93
C ALA A 212 1.19 -9.09 -1.61
N PHE A 213 0.79 -9.79 -2.64
CA PHE A 213 0.45 -11.20 -2.50
C PHE A 213 1.05 -12.05 -3.62
N LEU A 214 1.24 -13.32 -3.29
CA LEU A 214 1.81 -14.35 -4.15
C LEU A 214 0.77 -15.45 -4.37
N THR A 215 0.65 -15.93 -5.59
CA THR A 215 -0.19 -17.09 -5.91
C THR A 215 0.38 -17.85 -7.10
N CYS A 216 0.07 -19.13 -7.23
CA CYS A 216 0.20 -19.85 -8.51
C CYS A 216 -1.15 -20.17 -9.15
N HIS A 217 -2.26 -19.76 -8.54
CA HIS A 217 -3.55 -19.87 -9.18
C HIS A 217 -3.65 -18.90 -10.36
N TYR A 218 -4.02 -19.43 -11.52
CA TYR A 218 -4.37 -18.65 -12.69
C TYR A 218 -5.72 -19.10 -13.23
N ARG A 219 -6.42 -18.19 -13.91
CA ARG A 219 -7.61 -18.54 -14.67
C ARG A 219 -7.23 -18.74 -16.14
N GLU A 220 -7.77 -19.80 -16.72
CA GLU A 220 -7.76 -20.02 -18.15
C GLU A 220 -8.88 -19.18 -18.75
N ASP A 221 -8.56 -17.95 -19.14
CA ASP A 221 -9.52 -17.11 -19.84
C ASP A 221 -9.60 -17.58 -21.30
N LEU A 222 -10.68 -18.32 -21.61
CA LEU A 222 -11.10 -18.61 -22.97
C LEU A 222 -11.58 -17.31 -23.64
N SER A 223 -10.63 -16.45 -23.99
CA SER A 223 -10.92 -15.21 -24.71
C SER A 223 -10.82 -15.44 -26.20
N PHE A 224 -11.80 -14.97 -26.98
CA PHE A 224 -11.74 -15.00 -28.46
C PHE A 224 -10.57 -14.19 -29.06
N ARG A 225 -9.77 -13.52 -28.23
CA ARG A 225 -8.58 -12.78 -28.64
C ARG A 225 -7.55 -13.68 -29.33
N PHE A 226 -7.58 -14.99 -29.13
CA PHE A 226 -6.70 -15.90 -29.85
C PHE A 226 -6.94 -15.89 -31.38
N TYR A 227 -8.11 -15.48 -31.87
CA TYR A 227 -8.35 -15.30 -33.31
C TYR A 227 -7.81 -13.98 -33.86
N THR A 228 -7.76 -12.92 -33.04
CA THR A 228 -7.27 -11.60 -33.48
C THR A 228 -5.77 -11.41 -33.25
N ASN A 229 -5.20 -12.09 -32.26
CA ASN A 229 -3.79 -12.05 -31.87
C ASN A 229 -2.76 -12.78 -32.76
N PRO A 230 -3.11 -13.64 -33.74
CA PRO A 230 -2.09 -14.29 -34.59
C PRO A 230 -1.22 -13.28 -35.33
N PHE A 231 -1.80 -12.13 -35.67
CA PHE A 231 -1.09 -11.03 -36.29
C PHE A 231 -1.13 -9.78 -35.41
N GLU A 232 -0.04 -9.02 -35.43
CA GLU A 232 -0.01 -7.69 -34.84
C GLU A 232 -1.00 -6.77 -35.57
N THR A 233 -1.52 -5.76 -34.87
CA THR A 233 -2.47 -4.79 -35.45
C THR A 233 -1.90 -4.09 -36.70
N THR A 234 -0.58 -3.89 -36.75
CA THR A 234 0.16 -3.35 -37.89
C THR A 234 0.03 -4.21 -39.14
N VAL A 235 0.14 -5.53 -38.99
CA VAL A 235 -0.02 -6.51 -40.08
C VAL A 235 -1.46 -6.50 -40.61
N TRP A 236 -2.46 -6.44 -39.73
CA TRP A 236 -3.86 -6.33 -40.13
C TRP A 236 -4.13 -5.07 -40.96
N VAL A 237 -3.59 -3.93 -40.54
CA VAL A 237 -3.68 -2.68 -41.30
C VAL A 237 -2.99 -2.82 -42.66
N GLY A 238 -1.82 -3.45 -42.72
CA GLY A 238 -1.13 -3.74 -43.98
C GLY A 238 -1.95 -4.62 -44.93
N ILE A 239 -2.58 -5.69 -44.42
CA ILE A 239 -3.47 -6.56 -45.19
C ILE A 239 -4.70 -5.78 -45.71
N ALA A 240 -5.30 -4.93 -44.87
CA ALA A 240 -6.43 -4.11 -45.30
C ALA A 240 -6.03 -3.09 -46.40
N VAL A 241 -4.91 -2.39 -46.22
CA VAL A 241 -4.42 -1.40 -47.21
C VAL A 241 -4.04 -2.08 -48.53
N SER A 242 -3.33 -3.21 -48.46
CA SER A 242 -2.97 -4.02 -49.64
C SER A 242 -4.19 -4.54 -50.41
N LEU A 243 -5.20 -5.06 -49.71
CA LEU A 243 -6.44 -5.49 -50.33
C LEU A 243 -7.17 -4.31 -50.99
N MET A 244 -7.28 -3.17 -50.31
CA MET A 244 -7.94 -1.98 -50.84
C MET A 244 -7.23 -1.42 -52.08
N THR A 245 -5.88 -1.38 -52.07
CA THR A 245 -5.10 -0.94 -53.24
C THR A 245 -5.30 -1.86 -54.44
N LEU A 246 -5.32 -3.18 -54.25
CA LEU A 246 -5.59 -4.13 -55.32
C LEU A 246 -7.02 -4.01 -55.87
N ILE A 247 -8.00 -3.78 -54.99
CA ILE A 247 -9.39 -3.52 -55.39
C ILE A 247 -9.45 -2.25 -56.25
N VAL A 248 -8.89 -1.13 -55.79
CA VAL A 248 -8.90 0.14 -56.53
C VAL A 248 -8.21 0.01 -57.88
N LEU A 249 -7.02 -0.60 -57.94
CA LEU A 249 -6.28 -0.83 -59.19
C LEU A 249 -7.04 -1.75 -60.15
N GLY A 250 -7.64 -2.81 -59.64
CA GLY A 250 -8.43 -3.75 -60.43
C GLY A 250 -9.70 -3.12 -60.99
N GLU A 251 -10.47 -2.41 -60.16
CA GLU A 251 -11.68 -1.69 -60.59
C GLU A 251 -11.34 -0.61 -61.62
N ALA A 252 -10.28 0.19 -61.40
CA ALA A 252 -9.83 1.20 -62.35
C ALA A 252 -9.45 0.57 -63.71
N TYR A 253 -8.73 -0.55 -63.71
CA TYR A 253 -8.38 -1.26 -64.94
C TYR A 253 -9.61 -1.76 -65.70
N VAL A 254 -10.56 -2.38 -64.99
CA VAL A 254 -11.79 -2.90 -65.59
C VAL A 254 -12.63 -1.75 -66.15
N ALA A 255 -12.77 -0.65 -65.41
CA ALA A 255 -13.49 0.54 -65.85
C ALA A 255 -12.90 1.12 -67.15
N ILE A 256 -11.57 1.32 -67.19
CA ILE A 256 -10.87 1.89 -68.36
C ILE A 256 -10.97 0.98 -69.58
N LYS A 257 -10.80 -0.34 -69.40
CA LYS A 257 -10.67 -1.26 -70.53
C LYS A 257 -12.00 -1.76 -71.07
N PHE A 258 -13.02 -1.89 -70.23
CA PHE A 258 -14.23 -2.64 -70.56
C PHE A 258 -15.51 -1.80 -70.60
N ASN A 259 -15.51 -0.54 -70.13
CA ASN A 259 -16.52 0.54 -70.24
C ASN A 259 -18.02 0.22 -69.93
N GLN A 260 -18.47 -1.04 -69.91
CA GLN A 260 -19.86 -1.49 -69.72
C GLN A 260 -20.00 -2.84 -68.99
N PHE A 261 -18.92 -3.43 -68.45
CA PHE A 261 -19.01 -4.73 -67.79
C PHE A 261 -19.48 -4.63 -66.33
N ARG A 262 -20.43 -5.48 -65.92
CA ARG A 262 -20.96 -5.61 -64.54
C ARG A 262 -20.05 -6.42 -63.60
N PHE A 263 -18.77 -6.60 -63.93
CA PHE A 263 -17.87 -7.39 -63.09
C PHE A 263 -17.29 -6.52 -61.97
N THR A 264 -17.61 -6.85 -60.72
CA THR A 264 -17.08 -6.21 -59.52
C THR A 264 -15.86 -6.95 -59.01
N VAL A 265 -14.67 -6.35 -59.18
CA VAL A 265 -13.39 -6.90 -58.71
C VAL A 265 -13.39 -7.04 -57.18
N THR A 266 -14.08 -6.14 -56.49
CA THR A 266 -14.22 -6.13 -55.03
C THR A 266 -14.66 -7.47 -54.45
N PHE A 267 -15.78 -8.02 -54.95
CA PHE A 267 -16.30 -9.31 -54.46
C PHE A 267 -15.38 -10.48 -54.83
N TYR A 268 -14.70 -10.42 -55.97
CA TYR A 268 -13.72 -11.42 -56.35
C TYR A 268 -12.56 -11.47 -55.35
N MET A 269 -11.99 -10.31 -55.00
CA MET A 269 -10.89 -10.23 -54.05
C MET A 269 -11.31 -10.69 -52.65
N TRP A 270 -12.47 -10.26 -52.16
CA TRP A 270 -12.98 -10.75 -50.87
C TRP A 270 -13.21 -12.26 -50.85
N ALA A 271 -13.80 -12.83 -51.90
CA ALA A 271 -14.01 -14.27 -52.00
C ALA A 271 -12.68 -15.03 -51.86
N THR A 272 -11.61 -14.55 -52.52
CA THR A 272 -10.29 -15.20 -52.43
C THR A 272 -9.63 -15.10 -51.05
N VAL A 273 -9.91 -14.07 -50.24
CA VAL A 273 -9.45 -14.00 -48.83
C VAL A 273 -10.08 -15.10 -47.99
N PHE A 274 -11.33 -15.44 -48.27
CA PHE A 274 -12.04 -16.54 -47.61
C PHE A 274 -11.79 -17.90 -48.29
N GLU A 275 -10.77 -18.00 -49.14
CA GLU A 275 -10.44 -19.20 -49.93
C GLU A 275 -11.62 -19.72 -50.79
N GLN A 276 -12.55 -18.82 -51.14
CA GLN A 276 -13.67 -19.11 -52.04
C GLN A 276 -13.34 -18.68 -53.47
N SER A 277 -13.67 -19.54 -54.43
CA SER A 277 -13.58 -19.19 -55.85
C SER A 277 -14.86 -18.50 -56.31
N SER A 278 -14.73 -17.36 -56.98
CA SER A 278 -15.83 -16.73 -57.70
C SER A 278 -15.56 -16.77 -59.21
N ARG A 279 -16.64 -16.87 -60.00
CA ARG A 279 -16.53 -17.02 -61.46
C ARG A 279 -16.11 -15.69 -62.08
N VAL A 280 -14.91 -15.65 -62.66
CA VAL A 280 -14.44 -14.52 -63.47
C VAL A 280 -14.95 -14.68 -64.89
N THR A 281 -15.47 -13.60 -65.48
CA THR A 281 -15.85 -13.59 -66.90
C THR A 281 -14.62 -13.82 -67.78
N SER A 282 -14.75 -14.66 -68.82
CA SER A 282 -13.65 -15.03 -69.72
C SER A 282 -12.94 -13.79 -70.31
N ALA A 283 -13.69 -12.74 -70.66
CA ALA A 283 -13.14 -11.50 -71.23
C ALA A 283 -12.08 -10.82 -70.35
N VAL A 284 -12.29 -10.77 -69.03
CA VAL A 284 -11.36 -10.15 -68.07
C VAL A 284 -10.18 -11.09 -67.76
N SER A 285 -10.48 -12.39 -67.63
CA SER A 285 -9.50 -13.46 -67.36
C SER A 285 -8.39 -13.55 -68.40
N HIS A 286 -8.68 -13.29 -69.69
CA HIS A 286 -7.67 -13.39 -70.75
C HIS A 286 -6.69 -12.21 -70.81
N THR A 287 -6.83 -11.19 -69.96
CA THR A 287 -5.93 -10.02 -70.00
C THR A 287 -4.65 -10.26 -69.18
N ASN A 288 -3.48 -9.97 -69.76
CA ASN A 288 -2.19 -10.23 -69.12
C ASN A 288 -2.04 -9.52 -67.77
N PHE A 289 -2.44 -8.24 -67.68
CA PHE A 289 -2.40 -7.48 -66.43
C PHE A 289 -3.27 -8.13 -65.33
N PHE A 290 -4.53 -8.45 -65.62
CA PHE A 290 -5.41 -9.08 -64.64
C PHE A 290 -4.86 -10.44 -64.19
N ARG A 291 -4.32 -11.25 -65.11
CA ARG A 291 -3.67 -12.53 -64.75
C ARG A 291 -2.47 -12.33 -63.83
N ALA A 292 -1.58 -11.38 -64.14
CA ALA A 292 -0.43 -11.10 -63.29
C ALA A 292 -0.86 -10.63 -61.90
N LEU A 293 -1.82 -9.69 -61.82
CA LEU A 293 -2.35 -9.16 -60.58
C LEU A 293 -3.02 -10.25 -59.73
N VAL A 294 -3.86 -11.08 -60.33
CA VAL A 294 -4.53 -12.20 -59.64
C VAL A 294 -3.54 -13.27 -59.21
N VAL A 295 -2.54 -13.62 -60.03
CA VAL A 295 -1.53 -14.63 -59.65
C VAL A 295 -0.70 -14.15 -58.45
N VAL A 296 -0.23 -12.90 -58.48
CA VAL A 296 0.51 -12.31 -57.35
C VAL A 296 -0.35 -12.28 -56.09
N TRP A 297 -1.60 -11.84 -56.23
CA TRP A 297 -2.55 -11.81 -55.13
C TRP A 297 -2.83 -13.19 -54.54
N LEU A 298 -3.12 -14.20 -55.38
CA LEU A 298 -3.41 -15.57 -54.94
C LEU A 298 -2.23 -16.20 -54.20
N VAL A 299 -1.00 -16.04 -54.70
CA VAL A 299 0.19 -16.52 -53.98
C VAL A 299 0.32 -15.86 -52.61
N SER A 300 0.01 -14.57 -52.54
CA SER A 300 0.12 -13.78 -51.30
C SER A 300 -0.95 -14.18 -50.29
N VAL A 301 -2.22 -14.23 -50.72
CA VAL A 301 -3.35 -14.56 -49.85
C VAL A 301 -3.25 -15.98 -49.33
N THR A 302 -2.83 -16.94 -50.17
CA THR A 302 -2.66 -18.36 -49.74
C THR A 302 -1.57 -18.49 -48.68
N ARG A 303 -0.46 -17.74 -48.81
CA ARG A 303 0.58 -17.71 -47.78
C ARG A 303 0.10 -17.05 -46.49
N LEU A 304 -0.63 -15.95 -46.60
CA LEU A 304 -1.20 -15.24 -45.45
C LEU A 304 -2.23 -16.11 -44.70
N THR A 305 -3.16 -16.75 -45.40
CA THR A 305 -4.17 -17.64 -44.80
C THR A 305 -3.51 -18.87 -44.17
N SER A 306 -2.54 -19.49 -44.86
CA SER A 306 -1.78 -20.63 -44.32
C SER A 306 -0.99 -20.25 -43.06
N SER A 307 -0.35 -19.08 -43.05
CA SER A 307 0.38 -18.57 -41.88
C SER A 307 -0.56 -18.24 -40.73
N TYR A 308 -1.67 -17.57 -41.00
CA TYR A 308 -2.70 -17.27 -40.02
C TYR A 308 -3.25 -18.55 -39.38
N LEU A 309 -3.64 -19.53 -40.20
CA LEU A 309 -4.18 -20.80 -39.74
C LEU A 309 -3.15 -21.56 -38.89
N SER A 310 -1.88 -21.58 -39.31
CA SER A 310 -0.79 -22.19 -38.54
C SER A 310 -0.60 -21.53 -37.17
N LEU A 311 -0.66 -20.20 -37.10
CA LEU A 311 -0.53 -19.45 -35.85
C LEU A 311 -1.75 -19.63 -34.94
N VAL A 312 -2.97 -19.67 -35.49
CA VAL A 312 -4.19 -19.97 -34.73
C VAL A 312 -4.13 -21.38 -34.17
N ILE A 313 -3.79 -22.38 -34.99
CA ILE A 313 -3.65 -23.78 -34.53
C ILE A 313 -2.54 -23.88 -33.48
N SER A 314 -1.41 -23.19 -33.67
CA SER A 314 -0.34 -23.15 -32.68
C SER A 314 -0.81 -22.50 -31.38
N SER A 315 -1.59 -21.43 -31.45
CA SER A 315 -2.17 -20.77 -30.28
C SER A 315 -3.21 -21.64 -29.57
N LEU A 316 -4.01 -22.41 -30.32
CA LEU A 316 -4.99 -23.36 -29.77
C LEU A 316 -4.32 -24.55 -29.09
N ASN A 317 -3.19 -25.00 -29.62
CA ASN A 317 -2.37 -26.05 -29.03
C ASN A 317 -1.44 -25.54 -27.92
N SER A 318 -1.17 -24.23 -27.88
CA SER A 318 -0.41 -23.63 -26.81
C SER A 318 -1.30 -23.50 -25.57
N PRO A 319 -0.80 -23.85 -24.38
CA PRO A 319 -1.52 -23.62 -23.14
C PRO A 319 -1.87 -22.14 -23.04
N SER A 320 -3.12 -21.84 -22.66
CA SER A 320 -3.59 -20.46 -22.55
C SER A 320 -2.64 -19.65 -21.68
N VAL A 321 -2.38 -18.39 -22.05
CA VAL A 321 -1.52 -17.52 -21.25
C VAL A 321 -2.16 -17.39 -19.87
N PRO A 322 -1.50 -17.85 -18.80
CA PRO A 322 -2.10 -17.87 -17.48
C PRO A 322 -2.40 -16.44 -17.03
N THR A 323 -3.67 -16.16 -16.74
CA THR A 323 -4.07 -14.87 -16.17
C THR A 323 -4.06 -14.99 -14.65
N PHE A 324 -3.08 -14.34 -14.03
CA PHE A 324 -2.97 -14.29 -12.56
C PHE A 324 -3.80 -13.13 -12.01
N PRO A 325 -4.41 -13.27 -10.81
CA PRO A 325 -5.04 -12.14 -10.12
C PRO A 325 -3.99 -11.06 -9.83
N LYS A 326 -4.33 -9.80 -10.14
CA LYS A 326 -3.42 -8.66 -9.99
C LYS A 326 -3.81 -7.74 -8.83
N THR A 327 -5.05 -7.82 -8.39
CA THR A 327 -5.61 -6.95 -7.37
C THR A 327 -6.30 -7.75 -6.29
N LEU A 328 -6.53 -7.13 -5.13
CA LEU A 328 -7.34 -7.75 -4.07
C LEU A 328 -8.81 -7.93 -4.50
N GLN A 329 -9.32 -7.11 -5.43
CA GLN A 329 -10.67 -7.31 -5.99
C GLN A 329 -10.79 -8.63 -6.76
N ASP A 330 -9.73 -9.07 -7.44
CA ASP A 330 -9.73 -10.34 -8.18
C ASP A 330 -9.80 -11.57 -7.24
N VAL A 331 -9.39 -11.37 -5.98
CA VAL A 331 -9.26 -12.40 -4.96
C VAL A 331 -10.45 -12.40 -3.99
N SER A 332 -11.19 -11.29 -3.87
CA SER A 332 -12.29 -11.17 -2.91
C SER A 332 -13.50 -12.02 -3.26
N CYS A 333 -14.24 -12.46 -2.23
CA CYS A 333 -15.54 -13.11 -2.39
C CYS A 333 -16.63 -12.11 -2.79
N SER A 334 -16.75 -11.77 -4.08
CA SER A 334 -17.88 -10.95 -4.56
C SER A 334 -19.17 -11.79 -4.65
N ASN A 335 -20.27 -11.23 -4.12
CA ASN A 335 -21.63 -11.70 -4.39
C ASN A 335 -22.46 -10.48 -4.78
N LYS A 336 -22.74 -10.36 -6.09
CA LYS A 336 -23.39 -9.19 -6.68
C LYS A 336 -24.63 -8.72 -5.92
N LYS A 337 -25.46 -9.64 -5.39
CA LYS A 337 -26.67 -9.26 -4.64
C LYS A 337 -26.33 -8.60 -3.30
N GLN A 338 -25.40 -9.17 -2.55
CA GLN A 338 -24.97 -8.64 -1.25
C GLN A 338 -24.13 -7.37 -1.42
N ASP A 339 -23.30 -7.32 -2.47
CA ASP A 339 -22.50 -6.13 -2.80
C ASP A 339 -23.41 -4.93 -3.09
N ILE A 340 -24.48 -5.12 -3.88
CA ILE A 340 -25.49 -4.08 -4.13
C ILE A 340 -26.20 -3.66 -2.83
N TRP A 341 -26.58 -4.63 -1.99
CA TRP A 341 -27.21 -4.33 -0.70
C TRP A 341 -26.30 -3.51 0.22
N PHE A 342 -25.02 -3.88 0.32
CA PHE A 342 -24.03 -3.18 1.15
C PHE A 342 -23.79 -1.76 0.67
N VAL A 343 -23.66 -1.56 -0.65
CA VAL A 343 -23.53 -0.23 -1.27
C VAL A 343 -24.83 0.58 -1.12
N GLY A 344 -25.99 -0.04 -0.91
CA GLY A 344 -27.22 0.68 -0.59
C GLY A 344 -27.27 1.27 0.83
N GLN A 345 -26.40 0.82 1.75
CA GLN A 345 -26.44 1.24 3.16
C GLN A 345 -25.83 2.63 3.39
N THR A 346 -26.23 3.29 4.48
CA THR A 346 -25.61 4.53 4.95
C THR A 346 -24.17 4.29 5.42
N TRP A 347 -23.32 5.31 5.40
CA TRP A 347 -21.91 5.19 5.83
C TRP A 347 -21.76 4.61 7.25
N LEU A 348 -22.59 5.07 8.20
CA LEU A 348 -22.59 4.57 9.59
C LEU A 348 -22.92 3.07 9.64
N ALA A 349 -23.98 2.67 8.92
CA ALA A 349 -24.40 1.27 8.84
C ALA A 349 -23.33 0.39 8.17
N ARG A 350 -22.68 0.85 7.10
CA ARG A 350 -21.58 0.11 6.45
C ARG A 350 -20.42 -0.14 7.42
N ASN A 351 -20.00 0.88 8.17
CA ASN A 351 -18.94 0.71 9.16
C ASN A 351 -19.33 -0.27 10.27
N GLN A 352 -20.57 -0.21 10.74
CA GLN A 352 -21.06 -1.16 11.73
C GLN A 352 -21.04 -2.60 11.16
N ILE A 353 -21.53 -2.80 9.93
CA ILE A 353 -21.52 -4.11 9.25
C ILE A 353 -20.10 -4.64 9.07
N VAL A 354 -19.15 -3.79 8.65
CA VAL A 354 -17.73 -4.18 8.50
C VAL A 354 -17.14 -4.55 9.87
N SER A 355 -17.44 -3.79 10.92
CA SER A 355 -17.00 -4.07 12.27
C SER A 355 -17.56 -5.39 12.81
N GLU A 356 -18.86 -5.65 12.59
CA GLU A 356 -19.53 -6.88 12.99
C GLU A 356 -18.93 -8.08 12.23
N ALA A 357 -18.73 -7.94 10.92
CA ALA A 357 -18.08 -8.96 10.10
C ALA A 357 -16.64 -9.23 10.58
N PHE A 358 -15.90 -8.19 10.96
CA PHE A 358 -14.55 -8.32 11.51
C PHE A 358 -14.55 -9.11 12.83
N ASN A 359 -15.45 -8.77 13.75
CA ASN A 359 -15.59 -9.45 15.04
C ASN A 359 -16.05 -10.91 14.88
N GLU A 360 -17.04 -11.14 14.02
CA GLU A 360 -17.51 -12.48 13.70
C GLU A 360 -16.37 -13.34 13.12
N LYS A 361 -15.53 -12.76 12.27
CA LYS A 361 -14.41 -13.47 11.67
C LYS A 361 -13.32 -13.86 12.65
N GLN A 362 -13.19 -13.15 13.76
CA GLN A 362 -12.29 -13.55 14.84
C GLN A 362 -12.79 -14.78 15.61
N LEU A 363 -14.11 -14.96 15.68
CA LEU A 363 -14.75 -16.03 16.45
C LEU A 363 -14.93 -17.33 15.66
N PHE A 364 -15.07 -17.25 14.32
CA PHE A 364 -15.34 -18.42 13.48
C PHE A 364 -14.12 -18.92 12.72
N THR A 365 -13.73 -20.18 12.96
CA THR A 365 -12.60 -20.83 12.28
C THR A 365 -13.00 -21.64 11.05
N GLU A 366 -14.24 -22.12 10.96
CA GLU A 366 -14.64 -23.07 9.93
C GLU A 366 -15.36 -22.36 8.77
N SER A 367 -14.72 -22.40 7.59
CA SER A 367 -15.33 -21.94 6.34
C SER A 367 -15.61 -23.15 5.45
N GLU A 368 -16.89 -23.42 5.19
CA GLU A 368 -17.33 -24.58 4.40
C GLU A 368 -17.19 -24.37 2.88
N THR A 369 -16.79 -23.19 2.40
CA THR A 369 -16.99 -22.88 0.97
C THR A 369 -15.73 -23.01 0.11
N LYS A 370 -15.75 -23.97 -0.82
CA LYS A 370 -14.67 -24.26 -1.79
C LYS A 370 -14.51 -23.23 -2.93
N ARG A 371 -15.33 -22.16 -2.99
CA ARG A 371 -15.43 -21.30 -4.19
C ARG A 371 -14.56 -20.05 -4.16
N CYS A 372 -14.26 -19.54 -2.97
CA CYS A 372 -13.49 -18.31 -2.79
C CYS A 372 -11.98 -18.56 -2.74
N PHE A 373 -11.21 -17.48 -2.85
CA PHE A 373 -9.81 -17.57 -2.49
C PHE A 373 -9.62 -17.72 -0.99
N LYS A 374 -8.48 -18.27 -0.62
CA LYS A 374 -7.98 -18.26 0.75
C LYS A 374 -6.83 -17.27 0.84
N ILE A 375 -6.82 -16.46 1.88
CA ILE A 375 -5.79 -15.46 2.09
C ILE A 375 -4.94 -15.92 3.26
N LEU A 376 -3.82 -16.56 2.91
CA LEU A 376 -2.87 -17.08 3.87
C LEU A 376 -1.92 -15.95 4.25
N SER A 377 -1.58 -15.84 5.53
CA SER A 377 -0.62 -14.85 6.01
C SER A 377 0.27 -15.47 7.08
N PRO A 378 1.48 -14.94 7.30
CA PRO A 378 2.34 -15.49 8.33
C PRO A 378 1.71 -15.31 9.72
N PRO A 379 1.86 -16.32 10.59
CA PRO A 379 1.42 -16.16 11.95
C PRO A 379 2.24 -15.08 12.64
N LEU A 380 1.55 -14.19 13.36
CA LEU A 380 2.21 -13.26 14.26
C LEU A 380 2.47 -14.00 15.56
N SER A 381 3.73 -14.02 16.00
CA SER A 381 4.00 -14.29 17.40
C SER A 381 3.63 -13.04 18.17
N THR A 382 2.41 -12.98 18.68
CA THR A 382 2.17 -12.18 19.88
C THR A 382 3.03 -12.77 21.00
N GLY A 383 3.42 -11.95 22.00
CA GLY A 383 4.33 -12.38 23.06
C GLY A 383 3.94 -13.72 23.71
N SER A 384 4.88 -14.38 24.39
CA SER A 384 4.58 -15.60 25.13
C SER A 384 3.50 -15.34 26.18
N VAL A 385 2.31 -15.93 26.00
CA VAL A 385 1.30 -15.98 27.06
C VAL A 385 1.61 -17.21 27.88
N VAL A 386 1.92 -17.02 29.16
CA VAL A 386 2.16 -18.13 30.08
C VAL A 386 0.81 -18.49 30.69
N VAL A 387 0.20 -19.60 30.25
CA VAL A 387 -1.01 -20.16 30.86
C VAL A 387 -0.61 -21.39 31.65
N GLY A 388 -0.47 -21.25 32.96
CA GLY A 388 0.09 -22.29 33.84
C GLY A 388 1.60 -22.48 33.63
N ASN A 389 2.10 -23.72 33.65
CA ASN A 389 3.52 -24.05 33.41
C ASN A 389 3.84 -24.23 31.91
N VAL A 390 2.86 -24.06 31.02
CA VAL A 390 3.04 -24.22 29.57
C VAL A 390 3.00 -22.85 28.93
N VAL A 391 4.10 -22.50 28.26
CA VAL A 391 4.14 -21.29 27.44
C VAL A 391 3.33 -21.56 26.18
N HIS A 392 2.06 -21.16 26.20
CA HIS A 392 1.23 -21.16 25.00
C HIS A 392 1.58 -19.91 24.21
N ARG A 393 2.29 -20.11 23.10
CA ARG A 393 2.42 -19.05 22.09
C ARG A 393 1.10 -19.03 21.36
N ASP A 394 0.20 -18.11 21.70
CA ASP A 394 -1.01 -17.90 20.92
C ASP A 394 -0.58 -17.45 19.53
N VAL A 395 -0.60 -18.39 18.59
CA VAL A 395 -0.20 -18.16 17.22
C VAL A 395 -1.41 -17.59 16.50
N LEU A 396 -1.53 -16.27 16.58
CA LEU A 396 -2.62 -15.53 15.98
C LEU A 396 -2.25 -15.22 14.51
N ILE A 397 -2.97 -15.82 13.56
CA ILE A 397 -2.85 -15.52 12.10
C ILE A 397 -3.55 -14.18 11.81
N TRP A 398 -2.91 -13.07 12.20
CA TRP A 398 -3.51 -11.73 12.18
C TRP A 398 -2.84 -10.74 11.23
N SER A 399 -1.78 -11.10 10.52
CA SER A 399 -1.06 -10.12 9.68
C SER A 399 -2.01 -9.46 8.67
N PHE A 400 -2.85 -10.27 8.01
CA PHE A 400 -3.86 -9.75 7.10
C PHE A 400 -5.04 -9.06 7.82
N MET A 401 -5.53 -9.59 8.93
CA MET A 401 -6.63 -8.97 9.70
C MET A 401 -6.22 -7.62 10.28
N LEU A 402 -5.01 -7.48 10.80
CA LEU A 402 -4.44 -6.22 11.27
C LEU A 402 -4.28 -5.23 10.11
N TYR A 403 -3.88 -5.71 8.93
CA TYR A 403 -3.86 -4.89 7.73
C TYR A 403 -5.26 -4.39 7.38
N LEU A 404 -6.27 -5.26 7.35
CA LEU A 404 -7.66 -4.87 7.09
C LEU A 404 -8.20 -3.89 8.12
N TYR A 405 -7.91 -4.11 9.41
CA TYR A 405 -8.32 -3.20 10.48
C TYR A 405 -7.72 -1.80 10.29
N LYS A 406 -6.40 -1.72 10.04
CA LYS A 406 -5.74 -0.44 9.75
C LYS A 406 -6.28 0.21 8.48
N ALA A 407 -6.41 -0.56 7.40
CA ALA A 407 -6.96 -0.05 6.15
C ALA A 407 -8.38 0.48 6.37
N TRP A 408 -9.20 -0.22 7.15
CA TRP A 408 -10.55 0.23 7.49
C TRP A 408 -10.56 1.51 8.32
N THR A 409 -9.73 1.63 9.37
CA THR A 409 -9.69 2.88 10.16
C THR A 409 -9.23 4.07 9.32
N TYR A 410 -8.26 3.89 8.41
CA TYR A 410 -7.78 4.96 7.54
C TYR A 410 -8.72 5.28 6.36
N LEU A 411 -9.45 4.29 5.82
CA LEU A 411 -10.22 4.41 4.58
C LEU A 411 -11.71 4.22 4.74
N SER A 412 -12.22 4.19 5.96
CA SER A 412 -13.65 4.06 6.22
C SER A 412 -14.50 5.07 5.43
N ARG A 413 -13.91 6.16 4.91
CA ARG A 413 -14.58 7.13 4.02
C ARG A 413 -14.73 6.69 2.56
N SER A 414 -13.99 5.68 2.08
CA SER A 414 -14.02 5.24 0.69
C SER A 414 -14.94 4.04 0.49
N ASP A 415 -16.01 4.23 -0.28
CA ASP A 415 -17.02 3.20 -0.56
C ASP A 415 -16.44 1.92 -1.16
N THR A 416 -15.47 2.07 -2.07
CA THR A 416 -14.76 0.96 -2.70
C THR A 416 -13.99 0.11 -1.69
N TRP A 417 -13.42 0.73 -0.66
CA TRP A 417 -12.65 0.06 0.39
C TRP A 417 -13.53 -0.60 1.42
N ASN A 418 -14.61 0.07 1.83
CA ASN A 418 -15.59 -0.57 2.69
C ASN A 418 -16.18 -1.82 2.04
N LEU A 419 -16.50 -1.76 0.74
CA LEU A 419 -16.98 -2.92 0.00
C LEU A 419 -15.92 -4.01 -0.10
N LEU A 420 -14.67 -3.66 -0.45
CA LEU A 420 -13.58 -4.64 -0.54
C LEU A 420 -13.28 -5.29 0.82
N SER A 421 -13.20 -4.50 1.89
CA SER A 421 -13.01 -5.00 3.26
C SER A 421 -14.15 -5.91 3.67
N TYR A 422 -15.41 -5.52 3.40
CA TYR A 422 -16.57 -6.37 3.63
C TYR A 422 -16.45 -7.69 2.88
N GLN A 423 -16.16 -7.67 1.57
CA GLN A 423 -16.00 -8.88 0.76
C GLN A 423 -14.88 -9.80 1.27
N MET A 424 -13.79 -9.23 1.78
CA MET A 424 -12.69 -10.00 2.37
C MET A 424 -13.03 -10.58 3.75
N LEU A 425 -13.87 -9.91 4.54
CA LEU A 425 -14.27 -10.34 5.88
C LEU A 425 -15.46 -11.32 5.88
N ARG A 426 -15.98 -11.65 4.70
CA ARG A 426 -17.06 -12.62 4.56
C ARG A 426 -16.71 -13.99 5.12
N LYS A 427 -17.74 -14.72 5.58
CA LYS A 427 -17.60 -16.08 6.12
C LYS A 427 -16.95 -17.02 5.12
N GLU A 428 -17.28 -16.87 3.84
CA GLU A 428 -16.79 -17.70 2.74
C GLU A 428 -15.28 -17.56 2.50
N GLN A 429 -14.68 -16.41 2.83
CA GLN A 429 -13.24 -16.18 2.69
C GLN A 429 -12.47 -16.92 3.79
N SER A 430 -11.53 -17.83 3.49
CA SER A 430 -10.71 -18.44 4.55
C SER A 430 -9.38 -17.71 4.75
N PHE A 431 -8.92 -17.64 6.00
CA PHE A 431 -7.58 -17.16 6.37
C PHE A 431 -6.64 -18.28 6.83
N TYR A 432 -7.09 -19.53 6.72
CA TYR A 432 -6.41 -20.69 7.27
C TYR A 432 -6.20 -21.79 6.20
N PRO A 433 -5.07 -22.53 6.26
CA PRO A 433 -4.87 -23.70 5.41
C PRO A 433 -5.92 -24.80 5.65
N ASN A 434 -6.21 -25.64 4.65
CA ASN A 434 -7.21 -26.72 4.74
C ASN A 434 -6.94 -27.72 5.88
N ASN A 435 -5.67 -28.07 6.09
CA ASN A 435 -5.28 -29.08 7.08
C ASN A 435 -5.17 -28.49 8.50
N GLU A 436 -5.47 -27.21 8.64
CA GLU A 436 -5.36 -26.43 9.85
C GLU A 436 -6.77 -26.11 10.37
N VAL A 437 -7.48 -27.12 10.88
CA VAL A 437 -8.64 -26.86 11.74
C VAL A 437 -8.09 -26.27 13.03
N VAL A 438 -7.99 -24.94 13.10
CA VAL A 438 -7.59 -24.22 14.31
C VAL A 438 -8.79 -24.22 15.26
N SER A 439 -9.14 -25.40 15.79
CA SER A 439 -9.87 -25.43 17.04
C SER A 439 -8.89 -24.98 18.13
N PHE A 440 -8.88 -23.67 18.39
CA PHE A 440 -8.40 -23.14 19.67
C PHE A 440 -9.14 -23.95 20.76
N PRO A 441 -8.49 -24.78 21.62
CA PRO A 441 -7.11 -24.79 22.11
C PRO A 441 -6.39 -26.16 22.01
N ALA A 442 -6.77 -27.06 21.09
CA ALA A 442 -6.50 -28.49 21.27
C ALA A 442 -5.09 -28.99 20.88
N LYS A 443 -4.28 -28.24 20.13
CA LYS A 443 -2.92 -28.67 19.72
C LYS A 443 -1.93 -27.50 19.67
N ASN A 444 -0.82 -27.63 20.41
CA ASN A 444 0.33 -26.74 20.35
C ASN A 444 1.01 -26.82 18.97
N LYS A 445 0.48 -26.12 17.98
CA LYS A 445 1.10 -26.01 16.66
C LYS A 445 2.19 -24.96 16.70
N THR A 446 3.36 -25.33 16.19
CA THR A 446 4.47 -24.39 16.05
C THR A 446 4.24 -23.50 14.83
N ALA A 447 4.78 -22.28 14.85
CA ALA A 447 4.76 -21.39 13.68
C ALA A 447 5.33 -22.07 12.41
N HIS A 448 6.28 -22.98 12.59
CA HIS A 448 6.85 -23.80 11.52
C HIS A 448 5.84 -24.77 10.89
N SER A 449 5.01 -25.44 11.70
CA SER A 449 3.95 -26.33 11.19
C SER A 449 2.95 -25.55 10.33
N ILE A 450 2.49 -24.39 10.82
CA ILE A 450 1.53 -23.54 10.08
C ILE A 450 2.15 -23.05 8.77
N MET A 451 3.39 -22.58 8.83
CA MET A 451 4.17 -22.18 7.66
C MET A 451 4.29 -23.30 6.62
N SER A 452 4.53 -24.53 7.06
CA SER A 452 4.59 -25.71 6.18
C SER A 452 3.24 -26.01 5.54
N SER A 453 2.14 -25.86 6.27
CA SER A 453 0.79 -26.05 5.71
C SER A 453 0.40 -24.94 4.75
N ILE A 454 0.88 -23.70 4.97
CA ILE A 454 0.74 -22.60 4.01
C ILE A 454 1.51 -22.93 2.73
N GLU A 455 2.77 -23.36 2.84
CA GLU A 455 3.58 -23.77 1.69
C GLU A 455 2.86 -24.86 0.90
N GLU A 456 2.47 -25.95 1.57
CA GLU A 456 1.73 -27.08 0.99
C GLU A 456 0.46 -26.61 0.27
N GLU A 457 -0.33 -25.71 0.85
CA GLU A 457 -1.55 -25.24 0.19
C GLU A 457 -1.26 -24.37 -1.04
N LEU A 458 -0.26 -23.49 -0.98
CA LEU A 458 0.09 -22.62 -2.11
C LEU A 458 0.52 -23.43 -3.33
N VAL A 459 1.32 -24.47 -3.13
CA VAL A 459 1.90 -25.26 -4.22
C VAL A 459 0.92 -26.23 -4.87
N HIS A 460 -0.27 -26.45 -4.28
CA HIS A 460 -1.38 -27.12 -4.95
C HIS A 460 -2.05 -26.24 -6.03
N CYS A 461 -1.69 -24.95 -6.12
CA CYS A 461 -2.25 -23.99 -7.07
C CYS A 461 -3.78 -23.89 -7.09
N GLY A 462 -4.40 -24.25 -5.97
CA GLY A 462 -5.80 -23.93 -5.68
C GLY A 462 -5.99 -22.42 -5.51
N LYS A 463 -7.23 -21.99 -5.27
CA LYS A 463 -7.54 -20.59 -4.99
C LYS A 463 -6.99 -20.17 -3.62
N SER A 464 -5.68 -20.01 -3.52
CA SER A 464 -4.99 -19.55 -2.32
C SER A 464 -3.96 -18.51 -2.71
N ILE A 465 -3.87 -17.46 -1.90
CA ILE A 465 -2.86 -16.43 -2.01
C ILE A 465 -2.08 -16.33 -0.70
N PHE A 466 -0.80 -16.02 -0.79
CA PHE A 466 0.03 -15.66 0.34
C PHE A 466 0.17 -14.14 0.41
N PHE A 467 -0.34 -13.54 1.46
CA PHE A 467 -0.32 -12.10 1.70
C PHE A 467 0.70 -11.75 2.79
N ASP A 468 1.59 -10.82 2.50
CA ASP A 468 2.53 -10.25 3.47
C ASP A 468 3.11 -8.92 2.93
N SER A 469 4.07 -8.33 3.64
CA SER A 469 4.92 -7.26 3.12
C SER A 469 5.57 -7.68 1.79
N SER A 470 5.70 -6.72 0.87
CA SER A 470 6.21 -6.94 -0.48
C SER A 470 7.58 -7.61 -0.49
N ARG A 471 8.42 -7.31 0.50
CA ARG A 471 9.72 -7.92 0.72
C ARG A 471 9.62 -9.40 1.08
N ASN A 472 8.80 -9.77 2.05
CA ASN A 472 8.62 -11.17 2.43
C ASN A 472 7.97 -11.98 1.29
N VAL A 473 7.02 -11.38 0.57
CA VAL A 473 6.41 -11.98 -0.61
C VAL A 473 7.45 -12.28 -1.69
N ARG A 474 8.45 -11.41 -1.89
CA ARG A 474 9.57 -11.66 -2.82
C ARG A 474 10.47 -12.80 -2.36
N LEU A 475 10.76 -12.90 -1.06
CA LEU A 475 11.53 -14.01 -0.50
C LEU A 475 10.79 -15.35 -0.73
N TRP A 476 9.49 -15.37 -0.44
CA TRP A 476 8.61 -16.51 -0.73
C TRP A 476 8.55 -16.84 -2.22
N PHE A 477 8.41 -15.83 -3.08
CA PHE A 477 8.40 -16.03 -4.53
C PHE A 477 9.70 -16.65 -5.03
N SER A 478 10.86 -16.13 -4.59
CA SER A 478 12.17 -16.67 -4.95
C SER A 478 12.33 -18.11 -4.45
N HIS A 479 11.88 -18.38 -3.23
CA HIS A 479 11.91 -19.72 -2.65
C HIS A 479 11.03 -20.71 -3.42
N LEU A 480 9.75 -20.40 -3.58
CA LEU A 480 8.80 -21.28 -4.27
C LEU A 480 9.17 -21.48 -5.74
N SER A 481 9.61 -20.42 -6.42
CA SER A 481 10.02 -20.51 -7.83
C SER A 481 11.31 -21.34 -8.01
N SER A 482 12.24 -21.28 -7.04
CA SER A 482 13.45 -22.11 -7.04
C SER A 482 13.17 -23.57 -6.67
N SER A 483 12.30 -23.82 -5.69
CA SER A 483 11.99 -25.17 -5.19
C SER A 483 11.03 -25.93 -6.11
N TYR A 484 10.08 -25.21 -6.72
CA TYR A 484 8.99 -25.75 -7.53
C TYR A 484 9.04 -25.21 -8.97
N HIS A 485 10.16 -25.43 -9.66
CA HIS A 485 10.43 -24.91 -11.01
C HIS A 485 9.41 -25.26 -12.11
N TRP A 486 8.51 -26.23 -11.86
CA TRP A 486 7.43 -26.60 -12.78
C TRP A 486 6.13 -25.80 -12.55
N LEU A 487 6.02 -25.07 -11.44
CA LEU A 487 4.89 -24.20 -11.15
C LEU A 487 5.23 -22.76 -11.55
N LYS A 488 4.24 -22.04 -12.10
CA LYS A 488 4.35 -20.62 -12.41
C LYS A 488 3.71 -19.84 -11.28
N PHE A 489 4.52 -19.07 -10.57
CA PHE A 489 4.04 -18.16 -9.54
C PHE A 489 3.96 -16.73 -10.08
N SER A 490 3.07 -15.94 -9.50
CA SER A 490 2.93 -14.52 -9.79
C SER A 490 2.85 -13.71 -8.50
N VAL A 491 3.46 -12.52 -8.53
CA VAL A 491 3.41 -11.55 -7.43
C VAL A 491 2.59 -10.35 -7.88
N ALA A 492 1.55 -10.04 -7.12
CA ALA A 492 0.73 -8.87 -7.29
C ALA A 492 1.05 -7.85 -6.21
N LYS A 493 1.42 -6.63 -6.61
CA LYS A 493 1.59 -5.51 -5.68
C LYS A 493 0.24 -4.93 -5.30
N ILE A 494 0.07 -4.59 -4.04
CA ILE A 494 -1.13 -3.90 -3.56
C ILE A 494 -0.75 -2.43 -3.42
N PRO A 495 -1.21 -1.55 -4.32
CA PRO A 495 -0.71 -0.18 -4.36
C PRO A 495 -1.19 0.69 -3.19
N TYR A 496 -2.05 0.16 -2.33
CA TYR A 496 -2.99 1.02 -1.64
C TYR A 496 -2.55 1.56 -0.28
N PHE A 497 -1.58 0.96 0.44
CA PHE A 497 -1.13 1.52 1.73
C PHE A 497 0.35 1.28 1.94
N PRO A 498 1.24 2.19 1.48
CA PRO A 498 2.57 2.25 2.03
C PRO A 498 2.44 2.65 3.50
N THR A 499 2.52 1.67 4.40
CA THR A 499 2.61 1.98 5.83
C THR A 499 4.00 2.51 6.10
N GLN A 500 4.10 3.81 6.42
CA GLN A 500 5.38 4.39 6.82
C GLN A 500 5.76 3.79 8.16
N VAL A 501 6.90 3.09 8.18
CA VAL A 501 7.50 2.61 9.41
C VAL A 501 8.59 3.59 9.80
N GLY A 502 8.43 4.09 11.01
CA GLY A 502 9.14 5.23 11.57
C GLY A 502 9.82 4.89 12.89
N TRP A 503 10.85 5.67 13.24
CA TRP A 503 11.21 5.91 14.62
C TRP A 503 10.74 7.33 14.95
N SER A 504 10.09 7.51 16.09
CA SER A 504 9.87 8.86 16.61
C SER A 504 10.95 9.18 17.63
N PHE A 505 11.56 10.36 17.49
CA PHE A 505 12.54 10.87 18.42
C PHE A 505 11.91 12.02 19.21
N GLU A 506 11.91 11.93 20.53
CA GLU A 506 11.47 13.01 21.41
C GLU A 506 12.55 14.11 21.49
N THR A 507 12.87 14.72 20.34
CA THR A 507 13.92 15.72 20.20
C THR A 507 13.41 16.92 19.39
N TYR A 508 13.84 18.14 19.76
CA TYR A 508 13.50 19.37 19.04
C TYR A 508 14.68 19.89 18.22
N ASP A 509 14.36 20.55 17.11
CA ASP A 509 15.35 21.27 16.33
C ASP A 509 16.09 22.31 17.19
N GLY A 510 17.42 22.30 17.12
CA GLY A 510 18.29 23.20 17.89
C GLY A 510 18.91 22.58 19.15
N THR A 511 18.42 21.45 19.65
CA THR A 511 19.05 20.77 20.79
C THR A 511 20.26 19.92 20.36
N LYS A 512 21.14 19.57 21.32
CA LYS A 512 22.21 18.60 21.08
C LYS A 512 21.66 17.22 20.70
N SER A 513 20.45 16.86 21.15
CA SER A 513 19.81 15.58 20.84
C SER A 513 19.32 15.49 19.39
N ALA A 514 19.01 16.61 18.73
CA ALA A 514 18.74 16.64 17.28
C ALA A 514 19.92 16.13 16.43
N ARG A 515 21.16 16.17 16.96
CA ARG A 515 22.32 15.55 16.28
C ARG A 515 22.18 14.04 16.17
N VAL A 516 21.55 13.38 17.15
CA VAL A 516 21.29 11.93 17.12
C VAL A 516 20.33 11.59 16.00
N GLN A 517 19.24 12.35 15.86
CA GLN A 517 18.30 12.19 14.76
C GLN A 517 19.00 12.34 13.40
N LYS A 518 19.84 13.37 13.21
CA LYS A 518 20.62 13.57 11.97
C LYS A 518 21.59 12.43 11.70
N LEU A 519 22.33 11.97 12.71
CA LEU A 519 23.22 10.82 12.58
C LEU A 519 22.44 9.55 12.20
N PHE A 520 21.25 9.37 12.79
CA PHE A 520 20.39 8.24 12.49
C PHE A 520 19.88 8.29 11.05
N VAL A 521 19.37 9.45 10.59
CA VAL A 521 18.99 9.69 9.19
C VAL A 521 20.17 9.38 8.25
N ASN A 522 21.39 9.82 8.57
CA ASN A 522 22.58 9.50 7.78
C ASN A 522 22.82 7.97 7.67
N ILE A 523 22.58 7.20 8.74
CA ILE A 523 22.68 5.73 8.71
C ILE A 523 21.62 5.10 7.78
N PHE A 524 20.45 5.72 7.64
CA PHE A 524 19.42 5.29 6.68
C PHE A 524 19.77 5.64 5.25
N GLU A 525 20.15 6.89 5.01
CA GLU A 525 20.48 7.39 3.67
C GLU A 525 21.68 6.66 3.08
N THR A 526 22.63 6.23 3.91
CA THR A 526 23.75 5.36 3.51
C THR A 526 23.33 3.91 3.20
N GLY A 527 22.10 3.50 3.51
CA GLY A 527 21.57 2.17 3.24
C GLY A 527 22.09 1.06 4.16
N ILE A 528 22.87 1.40 5.20
CA ILE A 528 23.47 0.42 6.12
C ILE A 528 22.38 -0.36 6.84
N LEU A 529 21.37 0.33 7.41
CA LEU A 529 20.30 -0.37 8.11
C LEU A 529 19.42 -1.18 7.17
N TYR A 530 19.16 -0.67 5.95
CA TYR A 530 18.41 -1.42 4.95
C TYR A 530 19.10 -2.75 4.62
N ARG A 531 20.43 -2.73 4.42
CA ARG A 531 21.23 -3.95 4.17
C ARG A 531 21.23 -4.90 5.37
N ALA A 532 21.44 -4.39 6.59
CA ALA A 532 21.44 -5.19 7.81
C ALA A 532 20.08 -5.89 8.01
N LYS A 533 18.99 -5.13 7.85
CA LYS A 533 17.64 -5.68 7.90
C LYS A 533 17.44 -6.72 6.81
N ASN A 534 17.89 -6.48 5.58
CA ASN A 534 17.78 -7.44 4.46
C ASN A 534 18.46 -8.77 4.78
N MET A 535 19.67 -8.72 5.32
CA MET A 535 20.38 -9.90 5.81
C MET A 535 19.62 -10.60 6.94
N GLU A 536 19.07 -9.85 7.90
CA GLU A 536 18.29 -10.41 9.00
C GLU A 536 17.04 -11.15 8.48
N SER A 537 16.25 -10.55 7.58
CA SER A 537 15.07 -11.24 7.03
C SER A 537 15.44 -12.45 6.20
N GLU A 538 16.55 -12.38 5.47
CA GLU A 538 17.01 -13.51 4.67
C GLU A 538 17.48 -14.64 5.58
N LEU A 539 18.19 -14.34 6.65
CA LEU A 539 18.62 -15.31 7.65
C LEU A 539 17.43 -15.86 8.44
N GLU A 540 16.44 -15.04 8.79
CA GLU A 540 15.20 -15.49 9.42
C GLU A 540 14.40 -16.39 8.47
N PHE A 541 14.32 -16.03 7.19
CA PHE A 541 13.70 -16.86 6.16
C PHE A 541 14.46 -18.18 5.94
N GLN A 542 15.79 -18.13 5.93
CA GLN A 542 16.65 -19.31 5.78
C GLN A 542 16.67 -20.21 7.02
N THR A 543 16.58 -19.66 8.22
CA THR A 543 16.46 -20.45 9.47
C THR A 543 15.07 -21.07 9.58
N ARG A 544 14.04 -20.40 9.06
CA ARG A 544 12.71 -20.97 8.86
C ARG A 544 12.66 -21.98 7.70
N ARG A 545 13.69 -22.06 6.85
CA ARG A 545 13.70 -22.85 5.61
C ARG A 545 13.31 -24.28 5.92
N MET A 546 12.20 -24.68 5.31
CA MET A 546 11.43 -25.78 5.82
C MET A 546 12.05 -27.10 5.36
N THR A 547 12.45 -27.91 6.34
CA THR A 547 12.69 -29.34 6.13
C THR A 547 11.47 -30.01 5.47
N SER A 548 10.29 -29.40 5.58
CA SER A 548 9.06 -29.84 4.93
C SER A 548 8.99 -29.62 3.42
N THR A 549 9.73 -28.68 2.81
CA THR A 549 9.69 -28.50 1.33
C THR A 549 10.00 -29.81 0.62
N ARG A 550 10.97 -30.58 1.14
CA ARG A 550 11.34 -31.89 0.58
C ARG A 550 10.19 -32.90 0.72
N SER A 551 9.51 -32.95 1.87
CA SER A 551 8.38 -33.86 2.07
C SER A 551 7.17 -33.46 1.22
N ILE A 552 6.92 -32.17 1.03
CA ILE A 552 5.85 -31.63 0.17
C ILE A 552 6.12 -31.97 -1.30
N ILE A 553 7.37 -31.80 -1.77
CA ILE A 553 7.74 -32.22 -3.13
C ILE A 553 7.57 -33.73 -3.31
N GLN A 554 7.99 -34.53 -2.33
CA GLN A 554 7.80 -35.99 -2.37
C GLN A 554 6.32 -36.39 -2.39
N SER A 555 5.46 -35.73 -1.62
CA SER A 555 4.03 -36.01 -1.62
C SER A 555 3.38 -35.67 -2.96
N MET A 556 3.74 -34.55 -3.58
CA MET A 556 3.27 -34.22 -4.94
C MET A 556 3.72 -35.21 -6.00
N ILE A 557 4.98 -35.64 -5.94
CA ILE A 557 5.53 -36.63 -6.88
C ILE A 557 4.73 -37.93 -6.75
N ARG A 558 4.47 -38.38 -5.53
CA ARG A 558 3.68 -39.59 -5.26
C ARG A 558 2.24 -39.46 -5.75
N ASN A 559 1.66 -38.26 -5.65
CA ASN A 559 0.29 -37.99 -6.10
C ASN A 559 0.19 -37.74 -7.62
N GLY A 560 1.28 -37.88 -8.39
CA GLY A 560 1.26 -37.73 -9.84
C GLY A 560 1.15 -36.28 -10.35
N LEU A 561 1.17 -35.28 -9.46
CA LEU A 561 1.02 -33.86 -9.83
C LEU A 561 2.19 -33.32 -10.68
N LYS A 562 3.29 -34.07 -10.79
CA LYS A 562 4.50 -33.66 -11.54
C LYS A 562 4.40 -33.88 -13.06
N HIS A 563 3.30 -34.44 -13.57
CA HIS A 563 3.16 -34.75 -14.99
C HIS A 563 2.46 -33.63 -15.77
N ASN A 564 3.27 -32.68 -16.26
CA ASN A 564 3.28 -32.25 -17.66
C ASN A 564 4.27 -31.09 -17.80
N ARG A 565 5.54 -31.42 -18.06
CA ARG A 565 6.49 -30.43 -18.60
C ARG A 565 5.92 -29.96 -19.93
N GLU A 566 5.26 -28.80 -19.92
CA GLU A 566 4.93 -28.05 -21.13
C GLU A 566 6.20 -27.96 -21.98
N LYS A 567 6.21 -28.66 -23.12
CA LYS A 567 7.20 -28.42 -24.16
C LYS A 567 7.01 -26.96 -24.57
N ARG A 568 7.95 -26.09 -24.18
CA ARG A 568 7.90 -24.66 -24.53
C ARG A 568 7.69 -24.55 -26.04
N GLY A 569 6.56 -23.97 -26.44
CA GLY A 569 6.25 -23.71 -27.85
C GLY A 569 7.36 -22.89 -28.51
N GLN A 570 7.75 -23.28 -29.72
CA GLN A 570 8.77 -22.63 -30.52
C GLN A 570 8.25 -21.24 -30.94
N LYS A 571 8.98 -20.16 -30.64
CA LYS A 571 8.61 -18.80 -31.08
C LYS A 571 8.98 -18.63 -32.56
N MET A 572 7.99 -18.46 -33.44
CA MET A 572 8.15 -18.29 -34.90
C MET A 572 8.35 -16.83 -35.33
N GLY A 573 9.05 -16.01 -34.53
CA GLY A 573 9.13 -14.56 -34.74
C GLY A 573 9.87 -14.08 -36.00
N GLY A 574 10.70 -14.90 -36.63
CA GLY A 574 11.52 -14.48 -37.79
C GLY A 574 10.88 -14.67 -39.16
N SER A 575 9.78 -15.41 -39.29
CA SER A 575 9.25 -15.81 -40.61
C SER A 575 8.31 -14.79 -41.24
N ILE A 576 7.74 -13.87 -40.47
CA ILE A 576 6.67 -12.98 -40.96
C ILE A 576 7.25 -11.81 -41.79
N ASP A 577 8.40 -11.25 -41.38
CA ASP A 577 9.02 -10.12 -42.08
C ASP A 577 9.42 -10.45 -43.52
N THR A 578 9.86 -11.69 -43.77
CA THR A 578 10.26 -12.15 -45.11
C THR A 578 9.09 -12.19 -46.09
N ILE A 579 7.85 -12.41 -45.61
CA ILE A 579 6.65 -12.44 -46.45
C ILE A 579 6.33 -11.03 -46.98
N PHE A 580 6.44 -10.00 -46.13
CA PHE A 580 6.18 -8.61 -46.54
C PHE A 580 7.21 -8.09 -47.54
N ILE A 581 8.47 -8.47 -47.39
CA ILE A 581 9.54 -8.09 -48.32
C ILE A 581 9.28 -8.70 -49.71
N VAL A 582 8.98 -10.00 -49.77
CA VAL A 582 8.66 -10.69 -51.04
C VAL A 582 7.42 -10.08 -51.68
N TRP A 583 6.41 -9.75 -50.89
CA TRP A 583 5.17 -9.14 -51.36
C TRP A 583 5.40 -7.74 -51.96
N GLY A 584 6.14 -6.87 -51.27
CA GLY A 584 6.47 -5.54 -51.76
C GLY A 584 7.20 -5.57 -53.11
N MET A 585 8.13 -6.51 -53.29
CA MET A 585 8.84 -6.70 -54.56
C MET A 585 7.91 -7.15 -55.69
N LEU A 586 6.97 -8.05 -55.43
CA LEU A 586 6.01 -8.52 -56.44
C LEU A 586 5.03 -7.42 -56.85
N LEU A 587 4.56 -6.59 -55.91
CA LEU A 587 3.73 -5.42 -56.23
C LEU A 587 4.47 -4.39 -57.09
N LEU A 588 5.72 -4.10 -56.74
CA LEU A 588 6.56 -3.19 -57.51
C LEU A 588 6.68 -3.67 -58.97
N MET A 589 6.96 -4.96 -59.16
CA MET A 589 7.05 -5.57 -60.50
C MET A 589 5.73 -5.50 -61.26
N SER A 590 4.59 -5.76 -60.60
CA SER A 590 3.26 -5.63 -61.20
C SER A 590 2.95 -4.19 -61.63
N GLY A 591 3.30 -3.21 -60.78
CA GLY A 591 3.16 -1.79 -61.08
C GLY A 591 4.00 -1.36 -62.30
N ILE A 592 5.24 -1.84 -62.41
CA ILE A 592 6.10 -1.57 -63.57
C ILE A 592 5.48 -2.13 -64.85
N VAL A 593 5.00 -3.38 -64.83
CA VAL A 593 4.34 -4.01 -65.99
C VAL A 593 3.09 -3.21 -66.41
N PHE A 594 2.31 -2.73 -65.45
CA PHE A 594 1.14 -1.90 -65.72
C PHE A 594 1.49 -0.59 -66.43
N VAL A 595 2.50 0.13 -65.92
CA VAL A 595 2.96 1.39 -66.52
C VAL A 595 3.49 1.15 -67.92
N LEU A 596 4.26 0.07 -68.15
CA LEU A 596 4.74 -0.30 -69.48
C LEU A 596 3.59 -0.63 -70.45
N GLU A 597 2.55 -1.35 -70.01
CA GLU A 597 1.37 -1.63 -70.85
C GLU A 597 0.60 -0.33 -71.17
N LEU A 598 0.47 0.58 -70.20
CA LEU A 598 -0.20 1.88 -70.37
C LEU A 598 0.54 2.75 -71.38
N ILE A 599 1.87 2.87 -71.25
CA ILE A 599 2.73 3.62 -72.17
C ILE A 599 2.66 3.02 -73.58
N SER A 600 2.73 1.69 -73.68
CA SER A 600 2.65 0.99 -74.98
C SER A 600 1.32 1.25 -75.68
N ARG A 601 0.21 1.29 -74.93
CA ARG A 601 -1.13 1.61 -75.46
C ARG A 601 -1.26 3.08 -75.85
N LEU A 602 -0.79 4.01 -75.01
CA LEU A 602 -0.80 5.44 -75.33
C LEU A 602 0.01 5.73 -76.58
N HIS A 603 1.19 5.11 -76.72
CA HIS A 603 2.03 5.21 -77.90
C HIS A 603 1.32 4.66 -79.14
N PHE A 604 0.68 3.49 -79.05
CA PHE A 604 -0.10 2.91 -80.14
C PHE A 604 -1.30 3.79 -80.53
N HIS A 605 -1.95 4.44 -79.56
CA HIS A 605 -3.06 5.34 -79.85
C HIS A 605 -2.60 6.64 -80.52
N CYS A 606 -1.47 7.19 -80.08
CA CYS A 606 -0.83 8.36 -80.69
C CYS A 606 -0.32 8.08 -82.10
N SER A 607 0.29 6.91 -82.34
CA SER A 607 0.74 6.53 -83.70
C SER A 607 -0.43 6.39 -84.67
N LYS A 608 -1.56 5.84 -84.21
CA LYS A 608 -2.79 5.74 -85.00
C LYS A 608 -3.42 7.09 -85.31
N LEU A 609 -3.33 8.06 -84.40
CA LEU A 609 -3.74 9.45 -84.63
C LEU A 609 -2.81 10.16 -85.62
N LYS A 610 -1.49 9.95 -85.52
CA LYS A 610 -0.50 10.52 -86.45
C LYS A 610 -0.66 10.00 -87.88
N ASN A 611 -1.03 8.73 -88.07
CA ASN A 611 -1.30 8.15 -89.38
C ASN A 611 -2.67 8.54 -89.97
N ARG A 612 -3.52 9.25 -89.21
CA ARG A 612 -4.79 9.80 -89.70
C ARG A 612 -4.67 11.26 -90.16
N THR A 613 -3.45 11.79 -90.31
CA THR A 613 -3.28 13.09 -90.98
C THR A 613 -3.89 13.00 -92.38
N PRO A 614 -4.88 13.86 -92.69
CA PRO A 614 -5.55 13.82 -93.99
C PRO A 614 -4.50 14.12 -95.06
N LYS A 615 -4.40 13.27 -96.08
CA LYS A 615 -3.75 13.63 -97.34
C LYS A 615 -4.47 14.88 -97.85
N ILE A 616 -3.85 16.05 -97.68
CA ILE A 616 -4.26 17.27 -98.32
C ILE A 616 -4.07 17.03 -99.82
N ILE A 617 -5.18 16.81 -100.52
CA ILE A 617 -5.22 16.73 -101.97
C ILE A 617 -4.91 18.14 -102.47
N THR A 618 -3.65 18.41 -102.78
CA THR A 618 -3.27 19.59 -103.56
C THR A 618 -3.61 19.31 -105.02
N GLY A 619 -4.77 19.80 -105.46
CA GLY A 619 -5.10 19.87 -106.89
C GLY A 619 -4.34 21.01 -107.56
N LYS A 620 -3.53 20.67 -108.55
CA LYS A 620 -3.21 21.52 -109.70
C LYS A 620 -3.08 20.65 -110.94
#